data_AF-F9NUV4-F1
#
_entry.id   AF-F9NUV4-F1
#
_cell.length_a   1.000
_cell.length_b   1.000
_cell.length_c   1.000
_cell.angle_alpha   90.00
_cell.angle_beta   90.00
_cell.angle_gamma   90.00
#
_symmetry.space_group_name_H-M   'P 1'
#
loop_
_entity.id
_entity.type
_entity.pdbx_description
1 polymer ?
#
loop_
_entity_poly.entity_id
_entity_poly.type
_entity_poly.pdbx_seq_one_letter_code
_entity_poly.pdbx_strand_id
1 'polypeptide(L)'
;MTDDVDWQPGVVFTHTLSLTLDDKAQETLQNIRDQLMAAGVPVLHQPAHITVAAVSTMEDVDSRLVDVGWPERIRLTTSCRLPNSDGVVALCPHDPTSSDPVTIFDTSGEGEPELCFAPTPVGSFRAATCLPEALRRPHDLLHRRLAAVGVTAFNYYSPRWWNPHVTMGYQVPPKLQGRAVRILAGVAPLEVGVAGVSVWQVGDGHTYRLCP
;
A
#
# COMPACT_ATOMS: atom_id res chain seq x y z
N MET A 1 4.91 21.80 -16.08
CA MET A 1 5.16 20.51 -16.75
C MET A 1 4.33 19.51 -15.99
N THR A 2 3.31 18.95 -16.62
CA THR A 2 2.38 18.00 -16.02
C THR A 2 3.17 16.74 -15.66
N ASP A 3 3.45 16.55 -14.37
CA ASP A 3 3.93 15.29 -13.79
C ASP A 3 2.75 14.30 -13.80
N ASP A 4 2.21 14.01 -15.00
CA ASP A 4 1.24 12.95 -15.16
C ASP A 4 1.95 11.67 -14.77
N VAL A 5 1.33 10.90 -13.86
CA VAL A 5 1.67 9.50 -13.69
C VAL A 5 1.40 8.89 -15.05
N ASP A 6 2.46 8.80 -15.87
CA ASP A 6 2.37 8.38 -17.26
C ASP A 6 1.74 7.00 -17.25
N TRP A 7 0.44 6.97 -17.50
CA TRP A 7 -0.29 5.75 -17.79
C TRP A 7 0.50 5.07 -18.91
N GLN A 8 0.74 3.76 -18.80
CA GLN A 8 1.60 3.03 -19.73
C GLN A 8 0.70 2.28 -20.74
N PRO A 9 0.09 2.97 -21.73
CA PRO A 9 -0.76 2.30 -22.70
C PRO A 9 0.07 1.28 -23.49
N GLY A 10 -0.48 0.08 -23.68
CA GLY A 10 0.16 -0.98 -24.47
C GLY A 10 1.09 -1.91 -23.68
N VAL A 11 1.27 -1.70 -22.37
CA VAL A 11 1.97 -2.68 -21.51
C VAL A 11 0.93 -3.54 -20.79
N VAL A 12 1.04 -4.85 -20.93
CA VAL A 12 0.26 -5.81 -20.15
C VAL A 12 1.11 -6.21 -18.95
N PHE A 13 0.66 -5.84 -17.75
CA PHE A 13 1.25 -6.34 -16.51
C PHE A 13 0.69 -7.71 -16.21
N THR A 14 1.56 -8.71 -16.17
CA THR A 14 1.21 -10.12 -16.05
C THR A 14 1.44 -10.66 -14.65
N HIS A 15 2.24 -9.98 -13.83
CA HIS A 15 2.56 -10.42 -12.48
C HIS A 15 2.56 -9.26 -11.48
N THR A 16 2.22 -9.57 -10.24
CA THR A 16 2.35 -8.68 -9.08
C THR A 16 3.31 -9.29 -8.08
N LEU A 17 4.27 -8.50 -7.60
CA LEU A 17 5.18 -8.86 -6.53
C LEU A 17 4.71 -8.20 -5.25
N SER A 18 4.69 -8.95 -4.16
CA SER A 18 4.27 -8.46 -2.85
C SER A 18 5.13 -9.00 -1.71
N LEU A 19 5.34 -8.19 -0.68
CA LEU A 19 5.79 -8.68 0.62
C LEU A 19 4.62 -9.39 1.30
N THR A 20 4.75 -10.70 1.44
CA THR A 20 3.82 -11.51 2.24
C THR A 20 4.17 -11.40 3.71
N LEU A 21 3.14 -11.24 4.54
CA LEU A 21 3.31 -11.15 5.99
C LEU A 21 3.21 -12.54 6.61
N ASP A 22 3.89 -12.75 7.73
CA ASP A 22 3.89 -14.02 8.47
C ASP A 22 2.50 -14.35 9.08
N ASP A 23 2.32 -15.60 9.50
CA ASP A 23 1.02 -16.09 9.98
C ASP A 23 0.49 -15.30 11.17
N LYS A 24 1.39 -14.85 12.07
CA LYS A 24 1.03 -14.03 13.22
C LYS A 24 0.51 -12.66 12.80
N ALA A 25 1.15 -12.04 11.81
CA ALA A 25 0.70 -10.79 11.23
C ALA A 25 -0.64 -10.98 10.49
N GLN A 26 -0.82 -12.07 9.74
CA GLN A 26 -2.10 -12.39 9.09
C GLN A 26 -3.23 -12.49 10.11
N GLU A 27 -3.06 -13.24 11.20
CA GLU A 27 -4.05 -13.38 12.26
C GLU A 27 -4.39 -12.02 12.90
N THR A 28 -3.35 -11.25 13.24
CA THR A 28 -3.53 -9.92 13.86
C THR A 28 -4.31 -8.97 12.94
N LEU A 29 -3.95 -8.93 11.66
CA LEU A 29 -4.61 -8.07 10.67
C LEU A 29 -6.03 -8.55 10.34
N GLN A 30 -6.28 -9.86 10.38
CA GLN A 30 -7.62 -10.41 10.22
C GLN A 30 -8.52 -9.96 11.38
N ASN A 31 -8.06 -10.03 12.63
CA ASN A 31 -8.82 -9.53 13.78
C ASN A 31 -9.16 -8.03 13.65
N ILE A 32 -8.25 -7.23 13.08
CA ILE A 32 -8.50 -5.81 12.80
C ILE A 32 -9.54 -5.63 11.68
N ARG A 33 -9.49 -6.45 10.63
CA ARG A 33 -10.51 -6.47 9.57
C ARG A 33 -11.88 -6.87 10.11
N ASP A 34 -11.94 -7.79 11.06
CA ASP A 34 -13.20 -8.18 11.71
C ASP A 34 -13.84 -7.01 12.47
N GLN A 35 -13.02 -6.17 13.12
CA GLN A 35 -13.51 -4.92 13.74
C GLN A 35 -14.04 -3.92 12.70
N LEU A 36 -13.37 -3.79 11.55
CA LEU A 36 -13.85 -2.98 10.44
C LEU A 36 -15.18 -3.50 9.88
N MET A 37 -15.30 -4.81 9.67
CA MET A 37 -16.53 -5.45 9.19
C MET A 37 -17.68 -5.26 10.20
N ALA A 38 -17.43 -5.43 11.49
CA ALA A 38 -18.42 -5.16 12.54
C ALA A 38 -18.88 -3.68 12.55
N ALA A 39 -18.03 -2.77 12.07
CA ALA A 39 -18.34 -1.35 11.87
C ALA A 39 -19.02 -1.04 10.51
N GLY A 40 -19.32 -2.06 9.71
CA GLY A 40 -19.94 -1.94 8.39
C GLY A 40 -18.98 -1.49 7.28
N VAL A 41 -17.67 -1.49 7.53
CA VAL A 41 -16.65 -1.12 6.56
C VAL A 41 -16.33 -2.34 5.68
N PRO A 42 -16.41 -2.24 4.35
CA PRO A 42 -16.00 -3.33 3.46
C PRO A 42 -14.48 -3.55 3.53
N VAL A 43 -14.08 -4.81 3.65
CA VAL A 43 -12.68 -5.22 3.75
C VAL A 43 -12.26 -6.07 2.54
N LEU A 44 -10.95 -6.11 2.28
CA LEU A 44 -10.39 -7.00 1.27
C LEU A 44 -10.21 -8.41 1.87
N HIS A 45 -10.82 -9.43 1.29
CA HIS A 45 -10.75 -10.83 1.75
C HIS A 45 -9.51 -11.59 1.22
N GLN A 46 -8.44 -10.89 0.90
CA GLN A 46 -7.17 -11.48 0.49
C GLN A 46 -6.17 -11.43 1.64
N PRO A 47 -5.19 -12.36 1.70
CA PRO A 47 -4.09 -12.28 2.64
C PRO A 47 -3.45 -10.89 2.65
N ALA A 48 -3.17 -10.37 3.83
CA ALA A 48 -2.57 -9.06 3.98
C ALA A 48 -1.14 -9.07 3.43
N HIS A 49 -0.81 -8.05 2.64
CA HIS A 49 0.47 -7.93 1.96
C HIS A 49 0.78 -6.46 1.67
N ILE A 50 2.02 -6.19 1.28
CA ILE A 50 2.44 -4.90 0.74
C ILE A 50 2.87 -5.13 -0.71
N THR A 51 2.17 -4.51 -1.66
CA THR A 51 2.56 -4.60 -3.07
C THR A 51 3.85 -3.82 -3.32
N VAL A 52 4.82 -4.45 -3.98
CA VAL A 52 6.12 -3.85 -4.30
C VAL A 52 6.29 -3.54 -5.78
N ALA A 53 5.69 -4.34 -6.68
CA ALA A 53 5.74 -4.07 -8.11
C ALA A 53 4.59 -4.79 -8.83
N ALA A 54 4.21 -4.26 -10.00
CA ALA A 54 3.52 -5.02 -11.02
C ALA A 54 4.40 -5.00 -12.28
N VAL A 55 4.61 -6.15 -12.92
CA VAL A 55 5.63 -6.31 -13.97
C VAL A 55 5.06 -6.98 -15.22
N SER A 56 5.68 -6.68 -16.36
CA SER A 56 5.25 -7.21 -17.67
C SER A 56 5.53 -8.70 -17.87
N THR A 57 6.52 -9.26 -17.16
CA THR A 57 6.89 -10.68 -17.20
C THR A 57 7.73 -11.06 -15.98
N MET A 58 7.80 -12.36 -15.68
CA MET A 58 8.71 -12.97 -14.71
C MET A 58 9.65 -14.03 -15.34
N GLU A 59 9.65 -14.15 -16.66
CA GLU A 59 10.53 -15.06 -17.40
C GLU A 59 12.01 -14.70 -17.17
N ASP A 60 12.78 -15.65 -16.61
CA ASP A 60 14.20 -15.50 -16.25
C ASP A 60 14.51 -14.37 -15.23
N VAL A 61 13.50 -13.94 -14.46
CA VAL A 61 13.62 -12.83 -13.50
C VAL A 61 13.91 -13.30 -12.07
N ASP A 62 13.37 -14.44 -11.65
CA ASP A 62 13.33 -14.88 -10.24
C ASP A 62 14.67 -14.77 -9.51
N SER A 63 15.72 -15.41 -10.06
CA SER A 63 17.07 -15.42 -9.48
C SER A 63 17.69 -14.03 -9.32
N ARG A 64 17.23 -13.03 -10.09
CA ARG A 64 17.68 -11.64 -9.98
C ARG A 64 17.02 -10.93 -8.81
N LEU A 65 15.85 -11.35 -8.36
CA LEU A 65 15.08 -10.65 -7.33
C LEU A 65 15.25 -11.26 -5.94
N VAL A 66 15.87 -12.42 -5.86
CA VAL A 66 16.38 -13.01 -4.63
C VAL A 66 17.37 -12.05 -3.94
N ASP A 67 17.35 -12.02 -2.62
CA ASP A 67 18.30 -11.28 -1.77
C ASP A 67 18.41 -9.78 -2.05
N VAL A 68 17.30 -9.11 -2.37
CA VAL A 68 17.28 -7.64 -2.42
C VAL A 68 17.37 -7.00 -1.02
N GLY A 69 17.25 -7.79 0.05
CA GLY A 69 17.46 -7.36 1.43
C GLY A 69 16.22 -6.75 2.10
N TRP A 70 15.04 -7.33 1.87
CA TRP A 70 13.83 -6.95 2.59
C TRP A 70 13.96 -7.18 4.10
N PRO A 71 13.36 -6.33 4.95
CA PRO A 71 13.44 -6.50 6.38
C PRO A 71 12.56 -7.67 6.84
N GLU A 72 12.97 -8.36 7.90
CA GLU A 72 12.17 -9.42 8.52
C GLU A 72 10.90 -8.89 9.21
N ARG A 73 10.89 -7.60 9.57
CA ARG A 73 9.79 -6.94 10.30
C ARG A 73 9.56 -5.53 9.77
N ILE A 74 8.30 -5.13 9.71
CA ILE A 74 7.87 -3.80 9.27
C ILE A 74 7.00 -3.19 10.36
N ARG A 75 7.29 -1.93 10.70
CA ARG A 75 6.44 -1.15 11.59
C ARG A 75 5.42 -0.37 10.76
N LEU A 76 4.15 -0.69 10.92
CA LEU A 76 3.02 0.07 10.40
C LEU A 76 2.73 1.21 11.40
N THR A 77 3.10 2.43 11.05
CA THR A 77 3.15 3.57 11.98
C THR A 77 1.83 4.31 12.07
N THR A 78 1.08 4.38 10.97
CA THR A 78 -0.15 5.17 10.89
C THR A 78 -1.22 4.47 10.05
N SER A 79 -2.47 4.88 10.23
CA SER A 79 -3.52 4.65 9.24
C SER A 79 -3.51 5.75 8.17
N CYS A 80 -3.77 5.43 6.91
CA CYS A 80 -3.89 6.42 5.85
C CYS A 80 -5.03 6.13 4.86
N ARG A 81 -5.55 7.20 4.25
CA ARG A 81 -6.26 7.13 2.96
C ARG A 81 -5.21 7.19 1.88
N LEU A 82 -5.33 6.36 0.85
CA LEU A 82 -4.36 6.40 -0.24
C LEU A 82 -4.72 7.53 -1.22
N PRO A 83 -3.77 8.42 -1.56
CA PRO A 83 -4.02 9.56 -2.45
C PRO A 83 -4.31 9.12 -3.89
N ASN A 84 -3.98 7.87 -4.23
CA ASN A 84 -4.03 7.30 -5.57
C ASN A 84 -4.99 6.10 -5.66
N SER A 85 -5.82 5.86 -4.64
CA SER A 85 -6.78 4.76 -4.65
C SER A 85 -8.04 5.12 -3.86
N ASP A 86 -9.07 5.53 -4.59
CA ASP A 86 -10.37 5.87 -4.02
C ASP A 86 -10.98 4.71 -3.25
N GLY A 87 -11.50 5.01 -2.05
CA GLY A 87 -12.15 4.01 -1.20
C GLY A 87 -11.18 3.01 -0.56
N VAL A 88 -9.87 3.26 -0.58
CA VAL A 88 -8.89 2.44 0.14
C VAL A 88 -8.51 3.07 1.47
N VAL A 89 -8.57 2.26 2.53
CA VAL A 89 -8.04 2.60 3.85
C VAL A 89 -7.01 1.55 4.24
N ALA A 90 -5.88 2.00 4.77
CA ALA A 90 -4.73 1.15 4.94
C ALA A 90 -3.93 1.48 6.20
N LEU A 91 -3.06 0.54 6.59
CA LEU A 91 -1.99 0.75 7.55
C LEU A 91 -0.67 0.94 6.79
N CYS A 92 0.09 1.98 7.15
CA CYS A 92 1.16 2.53 6.33
C CYS A 92 2.46 2.59 7.18
N PRO A 93 3.64 2.20 6.64
CA PRO A 93 4.89 2.12 7.39
C PRO A 93 5.71 3.43 7.37
N HIS A 94 5.16 4.48 6.80
CA HIS A 94 5.77 5.80 6.73
C HIS A 94 4.98 6.77 7.60
N ASP A 95 5.64 7.80 8.12
CA ASP A 95 4.93 8.88 8.80
C ASP A 95 4.02 9.61 7.78
N PRO A 96 2.85 10.10 8.22
CA PRO A 96 2.02 10.93 7.35
C PRO A 96 2.80 12.19 6.99
N THR A 97 3.04 12.42 5.70
CA THR A 97 3.52 13.72 5.23
C THR A 97 2.41 14.74 5.49
N SER A 98 2.56 15.52 6.57
CA SER A 98 1.78 16.73 6.87
C SER A 98 0.27 16.62 6.62
N SER A 99 -0.48 16.25 7.67
CA SER A 99 -1.89 16.59 7.93
C SER A 99 -2.73 17.02 6.71
N ASP A 100 -3.20 16.06 5.92
CA ASP A 100 -4.49 16.26 5.27
C ASP A 100 -5.54 16.32 6.39
N PRO A 101 -6.28 17.43 6.56
CA PRO A 101 -7.41 17.44 7.47
C PRO A 101 -8.39 16.36 7.02
N VAL A 102 -8.60 15.36 7.88
CA VAL A 102 -9.73 14.45 7.73
C VAL A 102 -10.97 15.28 8.06
N THR A 103 -11.67 15.80 7.06
CA THR A 103 -13.01 16.33 7.28
C THR A 103 -13.91 15.14 7.65
N ILE A 104 -14.14 14.97 8.95
CA ILE A 104 -15.08 13.99 9.48
C ILE A 104 -16.47 14.60 9.31
N PHE A 105 -17.20 14.18 8.28
CA PHE A 105 -18.64 14.43 8.25
C PHE A 105 -19.31 13.43 9.20
N ASP A 106 -19.50 13.85 10.45
CA ASP A 106 -20.36 13.15 11.38
C ASP A 106 -21.79 13.61 11.12
N THR A 107 -22.56 12.87 10.32
CA THR A 107 -23.97 13.20 10.06
C THR A 107 -24.89 12.76 11.21
N SER A 108 -24.43 12.80 12.47
CA SER A 108 -25.21 12.36 13.62
C SER A 108 -25.36 13.38 14.76
N GLY A 109 -24.82 14.59 14.63
CA GLY A 109 -25.00 15.66 15.63
C GLY A 109 -25.42 16.97 14.99
N GLU A 110 -26.53 17.54 15.47
CA GLU A 110 -26.90 18.94 15.21
C GLU A 110 -25.83 19.86 15.82
N GLY A 111 -24.92 20.37 14.99
CA GLY A 111 -23.89 21.33 15.37
C GLY A 111 -23.28 21.95 14.12
N GLU A 112 -23.20 23.28 14.10
CA GLU A 112 -22.73 24.08 12.96
C GLU A 112 -21.34 23.62 12.44
N PRO A 113 -21.14 23.54 11.11
CA PRO A 113 -19.85 23.17 10.54
C PRO A 113 -18.83 24.29 10.76
N GLU A 114 -17.80 24.02 11.57
CA GLU A 114 -16.68 24.92 11.76
C GLU A 114 -15.80 24.93 10.49
N LEU A 115 -15.98 25.97 9.67
CA LEU A 115 -15.23 26.20 8.43
C LEU A 115 -13.85 26.79 8.75
N CYS A 116 -12.80 25.97 8.63
CA CYS A 116 -11.44 26.47 8.50
C CYS A 116 -11.00 26.39 7.03
N PHE A 117 -10.68 27.55 6.46
CA PHE A 117 -10.31 27.73 5.05
C PHE A 117 -8.97 27.08 4.69
N ALA A 118 -8.88 26.61 3.44
CA ALA A 118 -7.75 25.88 2.84
C ALA A 118 -6.64 26.80 2.29
N PRO A 119 -5.42 26.24 2.12
CA PRO A 119 -4.60 26.57 0.96
C PRO A 119 -4.26 25.35 0.08
N THR A 120 -4.49 25.58 -1.23
CA THR A 120 -3.90 25.04 -2.47
C THR A 120 -4.16 23.58 -2.90
N PRO A 121 -4.74 23.35 -4.10
CA PRO A 121 -4.68 22.08 -4.82
C PRO A 121 -3.41 22.01 -5.68
N VAL A 122 -2.75 20.85 -5.71
CA VAL A 122 -1.98 20.23 -6.81
C VAL A 122 -1.00 19.23 -6.19
N GLY A 123 -1.04 18.00 -6.72
CA GLY A 123 -0.38 16.82 -6.19
C GLY A 123 1.12 16.94 -5.97
N SER A 124 1.56 16.48 -4.81
CA SER A 124 2.90 15.89 -4.65
C SER A 124 2.86 15.04 -3.38
N PHE A 125 2.29 13.84 -3.47
CA PHE A 125 2.56 12.82 -2.46
C PHE A 125 4.03 12.42 -2.61
N ARG A 126 4.93 13.08 -1.87
CA ARG A 126 6.37 12.75 -1.85
C ARG A 126 6.61 11.66 -0.81
N ALA A 127 6.06 10.47 -1.06
CA ALA A 127 6.28 9.27 -0.24
C ALA A 127 7.77 9.04 0.06
N ALA A 128 8.64 9.35 -0.92
CA ALA A 128 10.08 9.15 -0.86
C ALA A 128 10.78 9.85 0.31
N THR A 129 10.19 10.92 0.87
CA THR A 129 10.81 11.69 1.97
C THR A 129 10.55 11.12 3.36
N CYS A 130 9.55 10.24 3.51
CA CYS A 130 9.13 9.69 4.81
C CYS A 130 9.18 8.15 4.86
N LEU A 131 9.61 7.49 3.78
CA LEU A 131 9.71 6.04 3.72
C LEU A 131 10.93 5.54 4.53
N PRO A 132 10.77 4.51 5.40
CA PRO A 132 11.91 3.92 6.10
C PRO A 132 12.97 3.38 5.14
N GLU A 133 14.25 3.63 5.43
CA GLU A 133 15.39 3.20 4.61
C GLU A 133 15.38 1.68 4.34
N ALA A 134 14.94 0.92 5.35
CA ALA A 134 14.82 -0.53 5.31
C ALA A 134 13.82 -1.02 4.24
N LEU A 135 12.87 -0.18 3.81
CA LEU A 135 11.96 -0.49 2.70
C LEU A 135 12.43 0.17 1.40
N ARG A 136 12.91 1.42 1.47
CA ARG A 136 13.34 2.17 0.29
C ARG A 136 14.49 1.48 -0.45
N ARG A 137 15.55 1.10 0.27
CA ARG A 137 16.76 0.51 -0.34
C ARG A 137 16.50 -0.81 -1.09
N PRO A 138 15.83 -1.82 -0.52
CA PRO A 138 15.52 -3.05 -1.26
C PRO A 138 14.56 -2.80 -2.43
N HIS A 139 13.60 -1.89 -2.29
CA HIS A 139 12.70 -1.50 -3.37
C HIS A 139 13.44 -0.87 -4.57
N ASP A 140 14.34 0.08 -4.31
CA ASP A 140 15.18 0.70 -5.33
C ASP A 140 16.11 -0.31 -6.01
N LEU A 141 16.63 -1.28 -5.24
CA LEU A 141 17.44 -2.35 -5.79
C LEU A 141 16.61 -3.29 -6.68
N LEU A 142 15.42 -3.69 -6.23
CA LEU A 142 14.48 -4.51 -7.01
C LEU A 142 14.19 -3.85 -8.36
N HIS A 143 13.80 -2.58 -8.37
CA HIS A 143 13.49 -1.87 -9.62
C HIS A 143 14.71 -1.69 -10.53
N ARG A 144 15.91 -1.47 -9.97
CA ARG A 144 17.15 -1.46 -10.76
C ARG A 144 17.44 -2.80 -11.42
N ARG A 145 17.23 -3.91 -10.70
CA ARG A 145 17.45 -5.27 -11.24
C ARG A 145 16.42 -5.63 -12.31
N LEU A 146 15.15 -5.27 -12.13
CA LEU A 146 14.11 -5.41 -13.15
C LEU A 146 14.48 -4.65 -14.44
N ALA A 147 14.87 -3.37 -14.30
CA ALA A 147 15.25 -2.54 -15.44
C ALA A 147 16.49 -3.09 -16.16
N ALA A 148 17.45 -3.64 -15.43
CA ALA A 148 18.68 -4.22 -16.01
C ALA A 148 18.42 -5.43 -16.93
N VAL A 149 17.28 -6.10 -16.77
CA VAL A 149 16.85 -7.22 -17.63
C VAL A 149 15.72 -6.84 -18.59
N GLY A 150 15.42 -5.55 -18.73
CA GLY A 150 14.40 -5.04 -19.66
C GLY A 150 12.96 -5.29 -19.22
N VAL A 151 12.71 -5.61 -17.95
CA VAL A 151 11.35 -5.80 -17.43
C VAL A 151 10.73 -4.46 -17.11
N THR A 152 9.57 -4.20 -17.70
CA THR A 152 8.78 -2.99 -17.42
C THR A 152 7.96 -3.20 -16.16
N ALA A 153 8.15 -2.31 -15.18
CA ALA A 153 7.33 -2.24 -13.98
C ALA A 153 6.29 -1.11 -14.10
N PHE A 154 5.15 -1.29 -13.45
CA PHE A 154 4.08 -0.31 -13.43
C PHE A 154 4.50 0.96 -12.67
N ASN A 155 4.33 2.11 -13.30
CA ASN A 155 4.85 3.39 -12.81
C ASN A 155 4.37 3.78 -11.40
N TYR A 156 3.16 3.38 -11.01
CA TYR A 156 2.61 3.63 -9.66
C TYR A 156 3.41 2.96 -8.55
N TYR A 157 4.12 1.87 -8.86
CA TYR A 157 5.02 1.19 -7.93
C TYR A 157 6.48 1.60 -8.12
N SER A 158 6.79 2.52 -9.03
CA SER A 158 8.18 2.97 -9.19
C SER A 158 8.71 3.63 -7.90
N PRO A 159 10.04 3.64 -7.66
CA PRO A 159 10.65 4.27 -6.49
C PRO A 159 10.18 5.69 -6.17
N ARG A 160 9.80 6.47 -7.20
CA ARG A 160 9.33 7.84 -7.04
C ARG A 160 7.91 7.93 -6.46
N TRP A 161 7.05 6.96 -6.79
CA TRP A 161 5.62 7.00 -6.51
C TRP A 161 5.15 5.95 -5.52
N TRP A 162 6.05 5.04 -5.11
CA TRP A 162 5.70 3.93 -4.23
C TRP A 162 5.23 4.42 -2.88
N ASN A 163 4.00 4.03 -2.54
CA ASN A 163 3.37 4.27 -1.25
C ASN A 163 3.08 2.91 -0.61
N PRO A 164 4.02 2.30 0.14
CA PRO A 164 3.80 0.99 0.72
C PRO A 164 2.70 1.04 1.78
N HIS A 165 1.80 0.07 1.73
CA HIS A 165 0.68 0.01 2.64
C HIS A 165 0.15 -1.42 2.71
N VAL A 166 -0.52 -1.73 3.82
CA VAL A 166 -1.35 -2.93 3.97
C VAL A 166 -2.81 -2.50 3.84
N THR A 167 -3.46 -2.94 2.77
CA THR A 167 -4.88 -2.63 2.53
C THR A 167 -5.77 -3.33 3.57
N MET A 168 -6.52 -2.53 4.31
CA MET A 168 -7.44 -3.00 5.36
C MET A 168 -8.90 -2.89 4.91
N GLY A 169 -9.23 -1.85 4.15
CA GLY A 169 -10.54 -1.69 3.51
C GLY A 169 -10.40 -1.33 2.04
N TYR A 170 -11.32 -1.84 1.22
CA TYR A 170 -11.35 -1.64 -0.24
C TYR A 170 -12.78 -1.31 -0.66
N GLN A 171 -12.95 -0.38 -1.61
CA GLN A 171 -14.25 0.16 -2.01
C GLN A 171 -15.06 0.73 -0.83
N VAL A 172 -14.37 1.30 0.16
CA VAL A 172 -15.00 1.92 1.34
C VAL A 172 -15.78 3.17 0.92
N PRO A 173 -17.11 3.20 1.12
CA PRO A 173 -17.91 4.38 0.82
C PRO A 173 -17.39 5.62 1.55
N PRO A 174 -17.42 6.82 0.94
CA PRO A 174 -16.89 8.05 1.56
C PRO A 174 -17.36 8.29 3.00
N LYS A 175 -18.65 8.05 3.27
CA LYS A 175 -19.27 8.19 4.61
C LYS A 175 -18.67 7.26 5.69
N LEU A 176 -17.99 6.18 5.30
CA LEU A 176 -17.38 5.21 6.20
C LEU A 176 -15.86 5.37 6.33
N GLN A 177 -15.21 6.09 5.42
CA GLN A 177 -13.74 6.21 5.41
C GLN A 177 -13.19 6.84 6.69
N GLY A 178 -13.80 7.92 7.18
CA GLY A 178 -13.38 8.57 8.43
C GLY A 178 -13.56 7.68 9.68
N ARG A 179 -14.57 6.80 9.68
CA ARG A 179 -14.74 5.80 10.74
C ARG A 179 -13.67 4.71 10.64
N ALA A 180 -13.40 4.21 9.44
CA ALA A 180 -12.41 3.17 9.22
C ALA A 180 -10.98 3.64 9.60
N VAL A 181 -10.60 4.86 9.21
CA VAL A 181 -9.32 5.45 9.60
C VAL A 181 -9.19 5.55 11.13
N ARG A 182 -10.23 5.95 11.86
CA ARG A 182 -10.20 6.00 13.33
C ARG A 182 -10.01 4.63 13.98
N ILE A 183 -10.68 3.60 13.46
CA ILE A 183 -10.49 2.22 13.95
C ILE A 183 -9.02 1.78 13.74
N LEU A 184 -8.48 2.04 12.55
CA LEU A 184 -7.09 1.71 12.22
C LEU A 184 -6.06 2.52 13.04
N ALA A 185 -6.36 3.80 13.32
CA ALA A 185 -5.51 4.63 14.17
C ALA A 185 -5.44 4.09 15.62
N GLY A 186 -6.51 3.45 16.11
CA GLY A 186 -6.55 2.83 17.44
C GLY A 186 -5.69 1.58 17.60
N VAL A 187 -5.21 0.99 16.50
CA VAL A 187 -4.36 -0.21 16.51
C VAL A 187 -2.93 0.07 16.04
N ALA A 188 -2.68 1.25 15.47
CA ALA A 188 -1.34 1.70 15.13
C ALA A 188 -0.65 2.35 16.36
N PRO A 189 0.68 2.22 16.51
CA PRO A 189 1.60 1.49 15.64
C PRO A 189 1.54 -0.03 15.85
N LEU A 190 1.69 -0.78 14.75
CA LEU A 190 1.70 -2.24 14.75
C LEU A 190 2.98 -2.77 14.08
N GLU A 191 3.60 -3.80 14.65
CA GLU A 191 4.72 -4.49 14.02
C GLU A 191 4.23 -5.79 13.34
N VAL A 192 4.62 -6.00 12.10
CA VAL A 192 4.27 -7.18 11.31
C VAL A 192 5.53 -7.88 10.80
N GLY A 193 5.55 -9.22 10.84
CA GLY A 193 6.65 -10.00 10.28
C GLY A 193 6.47 -10.20 8.77
N VAL A 194 7.59 -10.33 8.06
CA VAL A 194 7.66 -10.56 6.61
C VAL A 194 8.09 -12.00 6.36
N ALA A 195 7.24 -12.76 5.67
CA ALA A 195 7.52 -14.15 5.31
C ALA A 195 8.33 -14.28 4.01
N GLY A 196 8.37 -13.23 3.20
CA GLY A 196 9.13 -13.17 1.95
C GLY A 196 8.38 -12.49 0.82
N VAL A 197 8.93 -12.56 -0.39
CA VAL A 197 8.33 -12.00 -1.60
C VAL A 197 7.50 -13.07 -2.31
N SER A 198 6.23 -12.83 -2.52
CA SER A 198 5.40 -13.65 -3.40
C SER A 198 5.23 -13.00 -4.76
N VAL A 199 5.18 -13.83 -5.78
CA VAL A 199 4.79 -13.47 -7.14
C VAL A 199 3.41 -14.06 -7.41
N TRP A 200 2.49 -13.20 -7.84
CA TRP A 200 1.15 -13.58 -8.27
C TRP A 200 1.01 -13.35 -9.77
N GLN A 201 0.57 -14.35 -10.50
CA GLN A 201 0.29 -14.25 -11.94
C GLN A 201 -1.16 -13.78 -12.16
N VAL A 202 -1.29 -12.70 -12.93
CA VAL A 202 -2.56 -12.10 -13.31
C VAL A 202 -3.29 -13.04 -14.27
N GLY A 203 -4.56 -13.34 -13.96
CA GLY A 203 -5.45 -14.10 -14.84
C GLY A 203 -5.74 -15.52 -14.34
N ASP A 204 -4.72 -16.35 -14.15
CA ASP A 204 -4.89 -17.73 -13.65
C ASP A 204 -4.76 -17.84 -12.12
N GLY A 205 -4.22 -16.81 -11.47
CA GLY A 205 -4.12 -16.72 -10.02
C GLY A 205 -2.97 -17.53 -9.42
N HIS A 206 -2.07 -18.09 -10.24
CA HIS A 206 -0.93 -18.85 -9.74
C HIS A 206 -0.05 -17.98 -8.84
N THR A 207 0.33 -18.50 -7.68
CA THR A 207 1.14 -17.78 -6.70
C THR A 207 2.32 -18.64 -6.27
N TYR A 208 3.51 -18.06 -6.25
CA TYR A 208 4.71 -18.70 -5.71
C TYR A 208 5.55 -17.70 -4.90
N ARG A 209 6.48 -18.21 -4.09
CA ARG A 209 7.42 -17.39 -3.33
C ARG A 209 8.76 -17.37 -4.04
N LEU A 210 9.41 -16.22 -4.08
CA LEU A 210 10.82 -16.15 -4.45
C LEU A 210 11.63 -16.82 -3.35
N CYS A 211 12.21 -17.98 -3.67
CA CYS A 211 13.11 -18.71 -2.79
C CYS A 211 14.55 -18.32 -3.12
N PRO A 212 15.44 -18.24 -2.12
CA PRO A 212 16.88 -18.28 -2.34
C PRO A 212 17.32 -19.54 -3.10
#